data_AF-A0A7X6UER3-F1
#
_entry.id   AF-A0A7X6UER3-F1
#
_cell.length_a   1.000
_cell.length_b   1.000
_cell.length_c   1.000
_cell.angle_alpha   90.00
_cell.angle_beta   90.00
_cell.angle_gamma   90.00
#
_symmetry.space_group_name_H-M   'P 1'
#
loop_
_entity.id
_entity.type
_entity.pdbx_description
1 polymer ?
#
loop_
_entity_poly.entity_id
_entity_poly.type
_entity_poly.pdbx_seq_one_letter_code
_entity_poly.pdbx_strand_id
1 'polypeptide(L)'
;EAIDEVVARYLRGWTMERQLLIDLSILRLAVFELLFDTEVPAEIAISEAVIFANEYGTDQSRAFINAVLGNIEKKEKRICRQDQAAGDL
;
A
#
# COMPACT_ATOMS: atom_id res chain seq x y z
N GLU A 1 2.46 -7.05 10.83
CA GLU A 1 3.75 -6.35 10.77
C GLU A 1 4.31 -6.24 9.35
N ALA A 2 4.35 -7.30 8.54
CA ALA A 2 4.93 -7.27 7.19
C ALA A 2 4.47 -6.11 6.27
N ILE A 3 3.17 -5.76 6.27
CA ILE A 3 2.65 -4.64 5.46
C ILE A 3 3.18 -3.30 5.96
N ASP A 4 3.23 -3.10 7.28
CA ASP A 4 3.71 -1.85 7.88
C ASP A 4 5.19 -1.64 7.61
N GLU A 5 5.97 -2.72 7.61
CA GLU A 5 7.39 -2.67 7.23
C GLU A 5 7.57 -2.25 5.77
N VAL A 6 6.76 -2.80 4.85
CA VAL A 6 6.77 -2.35 3.45
C VAL A 6 6.45 -0.87 3.41
N VAL A 7 5.30 -0.44 3.95
CA VAL A 7 4.89 0.98 3.91
C VAL A 7 6.00 1.88 4.47
N ALA A 8 6.57 1.55 5.62
CA ALA A 8 7.62 2.34 6.28
C ALA A 8 8.86 2.54 5.39
N ARG A 9 9.26 1.56 4.57
CA ARG A 9 10.39 1.71 3.62
C ARG A 9 10.17 2.79 2.56
N TYR A 10 8.92 3.14 2.28
CA TYR A 10 8.55 4.10 1.23
C TYR A 10 8.11 5.47 1.76
N LEU A 11 8.03 5.63 3.08
CA LEU A 11 7.77 6.90 3.75
C LEU A 11 9.02 7.80 3.76
N ARG A 12 9.43 8.30 2.59
CA ARG A 12 10.62 9.18 2.46
C ARG A 12 10.45 10.52 3.17
N GLY A 13 10.97 10.63 4.39
CA GLY A 13 10.84 11.83 5.22
C GLY A 13 9.52 11.91 6.01
N TRP A 14 8.65 10.92 5.84
CA TRP A 14 7.46 10.71 6.65
C TRP A 14 7.72 9.57 7.65
N THR A 15 6.96 9.54 8.74
CA THR A 15 6.99 8.42 9.70
C THR A 15 5.56 7.92 9.88
N MET A 16 5.41 6.63 10.15
CA MET A 16 4.11 5.99 10.35
C MET A 16 3.33 6.72 11.46
N GLU A 17 3.98 7.01 12.59
CA GLU A 17 3.39 7.66 13.77
C GLU A 17 2.84 9.07 13.50
N ARG A 18 3.38 9.77 12.49
CA ARG A 18 2.95 11.13 12.14
C ARG A 18 1.86 11.17 11.09
N GLN A 19 1.51 10.03 10.49
CA GLN A 19 0.45 9.98 9.48
C GLN A 19 -0.92 9.89 10.14
N LEU A 20 -1.93 10.38 9.43
CA LEU A 20 -3.31 10.17 9.84
C LEU A 20 -3.63 8.67 9.83
N LEU A 21 -4.40 8.23 10.83
CA LEU A 21 -4.82 6.83 10.92
C LEU A 21 -5.57 6.37 9.66
N ILE A 22 -6.31 7.27 9.02
CA ILE A 22 -7.02 6.99 7.78
C ILE A 22 -6.05 6.72 6.62
N ASP A 23 -5.01 7.54 6.46
CA ASP A 23 -4.02 7.37 5.40
C ASP A 23 -3.25 6.05 5.58
N LEU A 24 -2.88 5.72 6.82
CA LEU A 24 -2.25 4.43 7.12
C LEU A 24 -3.17 3.25 6.82
N SER A 25 -4.47 3.38 7.11
CA SER A 25 -5.44 2.31 6.84
C SER A 25 -5.61 2.09 5.34
N ILE A 26 -5.69 3.17 4.56
CA ILE A 26 -5.74 3.13 3.10
C ILE A 26 -4.45 2.50 2.53
N LEU A 27 -3.28 2.93 2.99
CA LEU A 27 -2.00 2.35 2.55
C LEU A 27 -1.92 0.85 2.85
N ARG A 28 -2.32 0.44 4.05
CA ARG A 28 -2.28 -0.98 4.44
C ARG A 28 -3.14 -1.84 3.52
N LEU A 29 -4.37 -1.40 3.25
CA LEU A 29 -5.29 -2.12 2.37
C LEU A 29 -4.74 -2.18 0.94
N ALA A 30 -4.34 -1.03 0.38
CA ALA A 30 -3.85 -0.97 -0.98
C ALA A 30 -2.54 -1.74 -1.17
N VAL A 31 -1.63 -1.73 -0.19
CA VAL A 31 -0.39 -2.51 -0.25
C VAL A 31 -0.68 -4.01 -0.14
N PHE A 32 -1.67 -4.40 0.66
CA PHE A 32 -2.12 -5.79 0.71
C PHE A 32 -2.59 -6.26 -0.68
N GLU A 33 -3.50 -5.50 -1.31
CA GLU A 33 -4.02 -5.84 -2.63
C GLU A 33 -2.92 -5.83 -3.69
N LEU A 34 -2.04 -4.83 -3.63
CA LEU A 34 -0.97 -4.65 -4.61
C LEU A 34 0.07 -5.77 -4.56
N LEU A 35 0.38 -6.31 -3.37
CA LEU A 35 1.45 -7.31 -3.21
C LEU A 35 0.96 -8.74 -3.05
N PHE A 36 -0.21 -8.97 -2.47
CA PHE A 36 -0.65 -10.31 -2.06
C PHE A 36 -1.92 -10.77 -2.77
N ASP A 37 -2.74 -9.87 -3.27
CA ASP A 37 -3.96 -10.21 -4.00
C ASP A 37 -3.76 -10.13 -5.50
N THR A 38 -3.43 -11.25 -6.15
CA THR A 38 -3.24 -11.31 -7.61
C THR A 38 -4.53 -11.14 -8.41
N GLU A 39 -5.71 -11.15 -7.77
CA GLU A 39 -6.99 -10.96 -8.47
C GLU A 39 -7.28 -9.47 -8.72
N VAL A 40 -6.68 -8.57 -7.94
CA VAL A 40 -6.85 -7.11 -8.08
C VAL A 40 -5.68 -6.50 -8.87
N PRO A 41 -5.91 -5.95 -10.08
CA PRO A 41 -4.87 -5.24 -10.83
C PRO A 41 -4.28 -4.07 -10.02
N ALA A 42 -2.97 -3.88 -10.10
CA ALA A 42 -2.26 -2.83 -9.36
C ALA A 42 -2.84 -1.43 -9.60
N GLU A 43 -3.17 -1.10 -10.85
CA GLU A 43 -3.77 0.18 -11.22
C GLU A 43 -5.11 0.42 -10.53
N ILE A 44 -5.93 -0.62 -10.35
CA ILE A 44 -7.22 -0.54 -9.68
C ILE A 44 -7.01 -0.28 -8.18
N ALA A 45 -6.17 -1.07 -7.51
CA ALA A 45 -5.86 -0.89 -6.09
C ALA A 45 -5.33 0.53 -5.78
N ILE A 46 -4.47 1.07 -6.65
CA ILE A 46 -3.97 2.45 -6.50
C ILE A 46 -5.08 3.47 -6.73
N SER A 47 -5.88 3.32 -7.79
CA SER A 47 -6.97 4.24 -8.11
C SER A 47 -8.00 4.32 -6.99
N GLU A 48 -8.42 3.18 -6.45
CA GLU A 48 -9.39 3.13 -5.34
C GLU A 48 -8.82 3.75 -4.05
N ALA A 49 -7.55 3.48 -3.74
CA ALA A 49 -6.87 4.11 -2.61
C ALA A 49 -6.85 5.65 -2.73
N VAL A 50 -6.62 6.18 -3.93
CA VAL A 50 -6.64 7.62 -4.23
C VAL A 50 -8.04 8.21 -4.08
N ILE A 51 -9.09 7.47 -4.43
CA ILE A 51 -10.49 7.86 -4.21
C ILE A 51 -10.79 7.92 -2.70
N PHE A 52 -10.42 6.88 -1.93
CA PHE A 52 -10.62 6.88 -0.47
C PHE A 52 -9.85 8.01 0.21
N ALA A 53 -8.63 8.31 -0.24
CA ALA A 53 -7.84 9.41 0.29
C ALA A 53 -8.49 10.78 0.05
N ASN A 54 -9.23 10.92 -1.06
CA ASN A 54 -9.99 12.14 -1.34
C ASN A 54 -11.27 12.25 -0.51
N GLU A 55 -11.94 11.14 -0.25
CA GLU A 55 -13.21 11.13 0.48
C GLU A 55 -13.01 11.26 2.00
N TYR A 56 -11.98 10.61 2.54
CA TYR A 56 -11.79 10.46 3.98
C TYR A 56 -10.51 11.10 4.53
N GLY A 57 -9.60 11.51 3.66
CA GLY A 57 -8.33 12.12 4.04
C GLY A 57 -8.38 13.65 4.14
N THR A 58 -7.22 14.26 3.97
CA THR A 58 -7.02 15.72 3.86
C THR A 58 -6.68 16.11 2.43
N ASP A 59 -6.59 17.40 2.16
CA ASP A 59 -6.13 17.95 0.88
C ASP A 59 -4.77 17.38 0.43
N GLN A 60 -3.93 16.93 1.36
CA GLN A 60 -2.62 16.35 1.08
C GLN A 60 -2.64 14.82 0.90
N SER A 61 -3.66 14.14 1.44
CA SER A 61 -3.74 12.68 1.49
C SER A 61 -3.72 12.06 0.10
N ARG A 62 -4.46 12.62 -0.87
CA ARG A 62 -4.48 12.12 -2.24
C ARG A 62 -3.09 12.05 -2.88
N ALA A 63 -2.33 13.14 -2.78
CA ALA A 63 -1.00 13.24 -3.36
C ALA A 63 -0.01 12.32 -2.63
N PHE A 64 -0.12 12.24 -1.31
CA PHE A 64 0.69 11.37 -0.46
C PHE A 64 0.49 9.89 -0.80
N ILE A 65 -0.76 9.41 -0.81
CA ILE A 65 -1.10 8.01 -1.12
C ILE A 65 -0.61 7.62 -2.50
N ASN A 66 -0.86 8.46 -3.52
CA ASN A 66 -0.42 8.19 -4.88
C ASN A 66 1.11 8.11 -4.99
N ALA A 67 1.83 9.00 -4.29
CA ALA A 67 3.29 8.99 -4.29
C ALA A 67 3.87 7.75 -3.60
N VAL A 68 3.30 7.31 -2.48
CA VAL A 68 3.77 6.11 -1.76
C VAL A 68 3.48 4.86 -2.59
N LEU A 69 2.22 4.64 -2.98
CA LEU A 69 1.82 3.42 -3.70
C LEU A 69 2.49 3.29 -5.06
N GLY A 70 2.62 4.40 -5.81
CA GLY A 70 3.31 4.38 -7.10
C GLY A 70 4.81 4.09 -6.99
N ASN A 71 5.44 4.34 -5.83
CA ASN A 71 6.82 3.90 -5.60
C ASN A 71 6.89 2.41 -5.21
N ILE A 72 5.91 1.90 -4.46
CA ILE A 72 5.82 0.48 -4.08
C ILE A 72 5.60 -0.38 -5.33
N GLU A 73 4.62 -0.02 -6.16
CA GLU A 73 4.31 -0.70 -7.43
C GLU A 73 5.55 -0.90 -8.32
N LYS A 74 6.40 0.13 -8.41
CA LYS A 74 7.59 0.11 -9.28
C LYS A 74 8.73 -0.74 -8.74
N LYS A 75 8.80 -0.98 -7.42
CA LYS A 75 10.00 -1.53 -6.77
C LYS A 75 9.77 -2.87 -6.10
N GLU A 76 8.57 -3.12 -5.59
CA GLU A 76 8.21 -4.40 -5.00
C GLU A 76 7.72 -5.36 -6.08
N LYS A 77 7.92 -6.66 -5.86
CA LYS A 77 7.34 -7.70 -6.71
C LYS A 77 6.05 -8.22 -6.08
N ARG A 78 5.03 -8.45 -6.91
CA ARG A 78 3.81 -9.13 -6.46
C ARG A 78 4.17 -10.55 -6.03
N ILE A 79 3.70 -10.94 -4.86
CA ILE A 79 3.91 -12.27 -4.29
C ILE A 79 2.77 -13.14 -4.80
N CYS A 80 3.10 -14.09 -5.69
CA CYS A 80 2.15 -15.10 -6.11
C CYS A 80 2.00 -16.12 -4.97
N ARG A 81 0.76 -16.44 -4.59
CA ARG A 81 0.42 -17.38 -3.50
C ARG A 81 1.07 -18.77 -3.61
N GLN A 82 1.63 -19.12 -4.76
CA GLN A 82 2.34 -20.38 -4.98
C GLN A 82 3.66 -20.50 -4.20
N ASP A 83 4.26 -19.39 -3.74
CA ASP A 83 5.55 -19.42 -3.04
C ASP A 83 5.46 -19.73 -1.54
N GLN A 84 4.26 -19.65 -0.93
CA GLN A 84 4.07 -19.95 0.51
C GLN A 84 3.80 -21.43 0.81
N ALA A 85 3.51 -22.26 -0.20
CA ALA A 85 3.22 -23.69 0.01
C ALA A 85 4.48 -24.57 0.20
N ALA A 86 5.69 -24.01 0.08
CA ALA A 86 6.94 -24.75 0.17
C ALA A 86 7.67 -24.62 1.53
N GLY A 87 7.13 -23.84 2.48
CA GLY A 87 7.82 -23.51 3.74
C GLY A 87 7.32 -24.22 4.99
N ASP A 88 6.15 -24.86 4.97
CA ASP A 88 5.50 -25.44 6.15
C ASP A 88 5.28 -26.96 6.01
N LEU A 89 6.32 -27.71 5.63
CA LEU A 89 6.41 -29.18 5.75
C LEU A 89 7.75 -29.62 6.32
#